data_AF-A0A8J7A741-F1
#
_entry.id   AF-A0A8J7A741-F1
#
_cell.length_a   1.000
_cell.length_b   1.000
_cell.length_c   1.000
_cell.angle_alpha   90.00
_cell.angle_beta   90.00
_cell.angle_gamma   90.00
#
_symmetry.space_group_name_H-M   'P 1'
#
loop_
_entity.id
_entity.type
_entity.pdbx_description
1 polymer ?
#
loop_
_entity_poly.entity_id
_entity_poly.type
_entity_poly.pdbx_seq_one_letter_code
_entity_poly.pdbx_strand_id
1 'polypeptide(L)'
;MLTLIILSFALLYFLNIRPESLRYLRHLVYDQGIAALFQSTTDIQLGESTINQYGIRFPVAVNETNIKVEIVANGAFTLDPPIHPKWANIPCLSIGDRFTSKLMANADRWNDSSTQSRDLIDLAMLRVNHEIPPQAIAKAEETYEVKKPLLKAIKNFIEKEEYRNKCFQQLNVPEDKRKIIMNGIDLLTVDFQ
;
A
#
# COMPACT_ATOMS: atom_id res chain seq x y z
N MET A 1 -5.75 -20.14 -10.95
CA MET A 1 -5.29 -20.27 -9.56
C MET A 1 -4.98 -18.88 -9.03
N LEU A 2 -5.98 -18.20 -8.47
CA LEU A 2 -5.81 -16.92 -7.77
C LEU A 2 -6.25 -17.20 -6.33
N THR A 3 -5.28 -17.43 -5.46
CA THR A 3 -5.51 -17.37 -4.02
C THR A 3 -5.45 -15.89 -3.65
N LEU A 4 -6.47 -15.37 -2.97
CA LEU A 4 -6.55 -13.98 -2.53
C LEU A 4 -6.24 -13.99 -1.03
N ILE A 5 -5.05 -13.54 -0.62
CA ILE A 5 -4.68 -13.36 0.79
C ILE A 5 -4.59 -11.86 1.00
N ILE A 6 -5.44 -11.37 1.89
CA ILE A 6 -5.54 -9.97 2.23
C ILE A 6 -5.31 -9.91 3.72
N LEU A 7 -4.28 -9.18 4.13
CA LEU A 7 -3.97 -8.96 5.53
C LEU A 7 -4.10 -7.47 5.83
N SER A 8 -4.95 -7.21 6.83
CA SER A 8 -5.08 -5.95 7.53
C SER A 8 -3.75 -5.58 8.19
N PHE A 9 -3.48 -4.27 8.24
CA PHE A 9 -2.28 -3.60 8.78
C PHE A 9 -1.00 -3.66 7.90
N ALA A 10 -0.78 -2.56 7.18
CA ALA A 10 0.52 -2.08 6.67
C ALA A 10 1.22 -2.83 5.52
N LEU A 11 0.53 -3.65 4.72
CA LEU A 11 0.97 -3.92 3.34
C LEU A 11 -0.19 -3.75 2.37
N LEU A 12 -0.15 -2.68 1.56
CA LEU A 12 -0.96 -2.62 0.34
C LEU A 12 -0.44 -3.70 -0.62
N TYR A 13 -1.08 -4.87 -0.61
CA TYR A 13 -0.99 -5.81 -1.72
C TYR A 13 -1.89 -5.28 -2.83
N PHE A 14 -1.35 -4.39 -3.66
CA PHE A 14 -1.98 -4.10 -4.93
C PHE A 14 -1.85 -5.33 -5.82
N LEU A 15 -2.95 -6.02 -6.06
CA LEU A 15 -3.11 -6.74 -7.32
C LEU A 15 -3.32 -5.66 -8.38
N ASN A 16 -2.21 -5.14 -8.91
CA ASN A 16 -2.25 -4.21 -10.02
C ASN A 16 -2.44 -5.03 -11.29
N ILE A 17 -3.66 -4.99 -11.80
CA ILE A 17 -4.13 -5.77 -12.91
C ILE A 17 -4.19 -4.84 -14.13
N ARG A 18 -3.73 -5.31 -15.29
CA ARG A 18 -3.83 -4.54 -16.54
C ARG A 18 -5.27 -4.05 -16.77
N PRO A 19 -5.51 -2.86 -17.34
CA PRO A 19 -6.86 -2.33 -17.52
C PRO A 19 -7.83 -3.30 -18.22
N GLU A 20 -7.35 -4.07 -19.20
CA GLU A 20 -8.18 -5.09 -19.88
C GLU A 20 -8.58 -6.22 -18.93
N SER A 21 -7.66 -6.63 -18.06
CA SER A 21 -7.89 -7.67 -17.07
C SER A 21 -8.81 -7.19 -15.93
N LEU A 22 -8.76 -5.91 -15.54
CA LEU A 22 -9.74 -5.34 -14.60
C LEU A 22 -11.13 -5.26 -15.24
N ARG A 23 -11.23 -4.95 -16.53
CA ARG A 23 -12.51 -4.97 -17.26
C ARG A 23 -13.13 -6.35 -17.22
N TYR A 24 -12.35 -7.40 -17.48
CA TYR A 24 -12.80 -8.78 -17.37
C TYR A 24 -13.31 -9.12 -15.96
N LEU A 25 -12.55 -8.79 -14.91
CA LEU A 25 -12.98 -9.03 -13.54
C LEU A 25 -14.26 -8.28 -13.18
N ARG A 26 -14.42 -7.04 -13.66
CA ARG A 26 -15.66 -6.29 -13.44
C ARG A 26 -16.85 -6.99 -14.08
N HIS A 27 -16.72 -7.44 -15.33
CA HIS A 27 -17.79 -8.22 -15.98
C HIS A 27 -18.13 -9.49 -15.19
N LEU A 28 -17.11 -10.26 -14.79
CA LEU A 28 -17.31 -11.47 -13.97
C LEU A 28 -18.09 -11.17 -12.69
N VAL A 29 -17.72 -10.10 -11.96
CA VAL A 29 -18.39 -9.73 -10.71
C VAL A 29 -19.79 -9.14 -10.96
N TYR A 30 -20.00 -8.39 -12.03
CA TYR A 30 -21.34 -7.90 -12.39
C TYR A 30 -22.30 -9.05 -12.70
N ASP A 31 -21.83 -10.07 -13.42
CA ASP A 31 -22.66 -11.19 -13.87
C ASP A 31 -22.90 -12.23 -12.78
N GLN A 32 -21.89 -12.54 -11.96
CA GLN A 32 -21.89 -13.68 -11.03
C GLN A 32 -21.75 -13.27 -9.55
N GLY A 33 -21.64 -11.97 -9.27
CA GLY A 33 -21.42 -11.45 -7.92
C GLY A 33 -19.97 -11.60 -7.44
N ILE A 34 -19.67 -11.01 -6.28
CA ILE A 34 -18.30 -10.95 -5.74
C ILE A 34 -17.74 -12.32 -5.34
N ALA A 35 -18.61 -13.28 -5.03
CA ALA A 35 -18.24 -14.66 -4.74
C ALA A 35 -17.52 -15.34 -5.91
N ALA A 36 -17.73 -14.89 -7.16
CA ALA A 36 -17.06 -15.44 -8.34
C ALA A 36 -15.53 -15.22 -8.35
N LEU A 37 -15.01 -14.32 -7.51
CA LEU A 37 -13.58 -14.12 -7.33
C LEU A 37 -12.93 -15.18 -6.42
N PHE A 38 -13.74 -16.03 -5.78
CA PHE A 38 -13.29 -16.97 -4.76
C PHE A 38 -13.52 -18.42 -5.22
N GLN A 39 -12.60 -19.30 -4.85
CA GLN A 39 -12.77 -20.75 -5.06
C GLN A 39 -13.77 -21.35 -4.05
N SER A 40 -13.78 -20.79 -2.83
CA SER A 40 -14.71 -21.13 -1.76
C SER A 40 -14.88 -19.91 -0.87
N THR A 41 -16.07 -19.77 -0.30
CA THR A 41 -16.42 -18.71 0.66
C THR A 41 -16.82 -19.28 2.03
N THR A 42 -16.54 -20.56 2.30
CA THR A 42 -17.02 -21.26 3.51
C THR A 42 -16.60 -20.58 4.81
N ASP A 43 -15.37 -20.07 4.87
CA ASP A 43 -14.77 -19.50 6.09
C ASP A 43 -14.75 -17.97 6.11
N ILE A 44 -15.43 -17.33 5.16
CA ILE A 44 -15.41 -15.87 4.99
C ILE A 44 -16.80 -15.31 4.74
N GLN A 45 -17.06 -14.10 5.20
CA GLN A 45 -18.28 -13.36 4.87
C GLN A 45 -17.94 -12.21 3.93
N LEU A 46 -18.59 -12.17 2.78
CA LEU A 46 -18.42 -11.10 1.79
C LEU A 46 -19.49 -10.04 2.07
N GLY A 47 -19.07 -8.79 2.28
CA GLY A 47 -20.02 -7.68 2.37
C GLY A 47 -20.31 -7.05 1.02
N GLU A 48 -21.04 -5.93 1.05
CA GLU A 48 -21.45 -5.22 -0.15
C GLU A 48 -20.24 -4.71 -0.96
N SER A 49 -20.25 -4.99 -2.26
CA SER A 49 -19.20 -4.59 -3.18
C SER A 49 -19.53 -3.29 -3.90
N THR A 50 -18.57 -2.36 -3.93
CA THR A 50 -18.57 -1.22 -4.84
C THR A 50 -17.72 -1.52 -6.07
N ILE A 51 -18.33 -1.46 -7.25
CA ILE A 51 -17.66 -1.74 -8.53
C ILE A 51 -17.81 -0.51 -9.43
N ASN A 52 -16.68 0.03 -9.90
CA ASN A 52 -16.67 1.15 -10.84
C ASN A 52 -15.51 1.02 -11.83
N GLN A 53 -15.31 2.02 -12.69
CA GLN A 53 -14.24 1.99 -13.68
C GLN A 53 -12.82 1.96 -13.10
N TYR A 54 -12.65 2.36 -11.83
CA TYR A 54 -11.35 2.44 -11.16
C TYR A 54 -11.02 1.20 -10.33
N GLY A 55 -11.99 0.33 -10.03
CA GLY A 55 -11.73 -0.88 -9.27
C GLY A 55 -12.95 -1.59 -8.72
N ILE A 56 -12.69 -2.70 -8.04
CA ILE A 56 -13.63 -3.54 -7.29
C ILE A 56 -13.24 -3.45 -5.82
N ARG A 57 -14.16 -3.04 -4.96
CA ARG A 57 -13.91 -2.86 -3.52
C ARG A 57 -14.99 -3.53 -2.72
N PHE A 58 -14.62 -4.28 -1.70
CA PHE A 58 -15.57 -5.00 -0.85
C PHE A 58 -14.91 -5.36 0.48
N PRO A 59 -15.65 -5.44 1.58
CA PRO A 59 -15.13 -5.99 2.82
C PRO A 59 -15.25 -7.51 2.82
N VAL A 60 -14.27 -8.17 3.45
CA VAL A 60 -14.27 -9.59 3.76
C VAL A 60 -14.10 -9.74 5.26
N ALA A 61 -15.04 -10.40 5.93
CA ALA A 61 -14.87 -10.78 7.33
C ALA A 61 -14.30 -12.20 7.41
N VAL A 62 -13.23 -12.37 8.20
CA VAL A 62 -12.65 -13.66 8.54
C VAL A 62 -12.57 -13.73 10.06
N ASN A 63 -13.31 -14.65 10.67
CA ASN A 63 -13.53 -14.69 12.12
C ASN A 63 -14.02 -13.31 12.64
N GLU A 64 -13.30 -12.70 13.57
CA GLU A 64 -13.61 -11.37 14.13
C GLU A 64 -12.91 -10.22 13.38
N THR A 65 -12.18 -10.51 12.30
CA THR A 65 -11.40 -9.53 11.56
C THR A 65 -12.10 -9.10 10.29
N ASN A 66 -12.42 -7.82 10.19
CA ASN A 66 -12.88 -7.20 8.94
C ASN A 66 -11.69 -6.73 8.12
N ILE A 67 -11.65 -7.17 6.87
CA ILE A 67 -10.56 -6.93 5.93
C ILE A 67 -11.12 -6.17 4.74
N LYS A 68 -10.62 -4.96 4.50
CA LYS A 68 -10.98 -4.19 3.32
C LYS A 68 -10.19 -4.70 2.11
N VAL A 69 -10.91 -5.07 1.06
CA VAL A 69 -10.34 -5.56 -0.20
C VAL A 69 -10.47 -4.50 -1.27
N GLU A 70 -9.38 -4.24 -1.99
CA GLU A 70 -9.39 -3.37 -3.16
C GLU A 70 -8.61 -4.03 -4.31
N ILE A 71 -9.28 -4.23 -5.44
CA ILE A 71 -8.67 -4.62 -6.71
C ILE A 71 -8.73 -3.40 -7.62
N VAL A 72 -7.58 -2.83 -7.94
CA VAL A 72 -7.48 -1.59 -8.70
C VAL A 72 -6.46 -1.74 -9.82
N ALA A 73 -6.71 -1.05 -10.93
CA ALA A 73 -5.70 -0.87 -11.96
C ALA A 73 -4.94 0.41 -11.62
N ASN A 74 -3.64 0.29 -11.37
CA ASN A 74 -2.76 1.44 -11.20
C ASN A 74 -1.93 1.59 -12.47
N GLY A 75 -2.28 2.59 -13.29
CA GLY A 75 -1.58 2.90 -14.55
C GLY A 75 -0.47 3.94 -14.40
N ALA A 76 -0.11 4.32 -13.17
CA ALA A 76 0.79 5.45 -12.94
C ALA A 76 2.26 5.15 -13.24
N PHE A 77 2.67 3.88 -13.27
CA PHE A 77 4.00 3.44 -13.69
C PHE A 77 3.98 1.97 -14.16
N THR A 78 4.99 1.57 -14.94
CA THR A 78 5.13 0.18 -15.39
C THR A 78 5.71 -0.69 -14.28
N LEU A 79 5.03 -1.79 -13.94
CA LEU A 79 5.47 -2.73 -12.92
C LEU A 79 6.69 -3.53 -13.38
N ASP A 80 7.62 -3.73 -12.45
CA ASP A 80 8.67 -4.73 -12.57
C ASP A 80 8.08 -6.16 -12.42
N PRO A 81 8.84 -7.20 -12.80
CA PRO A 81 8.43 -8.58 -12.52
C PRO A 81 8.08 -8.79 -11.04
N PRO A 82 6.96 -9.48 -10.74
CA PRO A 82 6.52 -9.69 -9.37
C PRO A 82 7.48 -10.61 -8.61
N ILE A 83 7.47 -10.49 -7.28
CA ILE A 83 8.14 -11.45 -6.39
C ILE A 83 7.14 -12.48 -5.88
N HIS A 84 7.63 -13.69 -5.64
CA HIS A 84 6.84 -14.80 -5.10
C HIS A 84 7.34 -15.13 -3.69
N PRO A 85 6.75 -14.52 -2.64
CA PRO A 85 7.14 -14.81 -1.27
C PRO A 85 6.83 -16.27 -0.91
N LYS A 86 7.71 -16.93 -0.16
CA LYS A 86 7.51 -18.34 0.26
C LYS A 86 6.28 -18.55 1.14
N TRP A 87 5.81 -17.50 1.82
CA TRP A 87 4.68 -17.55 2.75
C TRP A 87 3.32 -17.34 2.07
N ALA A 88 3.29 -16.94 0.79
CA ALA A 88 2.04 -16.80 0.04
C ALA A 88 2.18 -17.21 -1.42
N ASN A 89 1.18 -17.94 -1.93
CA ASN A 89 1.10 -18.35 -3.33
C ASN A 89 0.54 -17.24 -4.25
N ILE A 90 0.94 -15.98 -4.00
CA ILE A 90 0.38 -14.79 -4.67
C ILE A 90 1.54 -13.91 -5.15
N PRO A 91 1.54 -13.49 -6.43
CA PRO A 91 2.52 -12.53 -6.90
C PRO A 91 2.38 -11.22 -6.13
N CYS A 92 3.49 -10.72 -5.62
CA CYS A 92 3.57 -9.47 -4.88
C CYS A 92 4.43 -8.46 -5.65
N LEU A 93 4.20 -7.17 -5.40
CA LEU A 93 5.04 -6.11 -5.97
C LEU A 93 6.52 -6.34 -5.64
N SER A 94 7.38 -6.04 -6.61
CA SER A 94 8.82 -5.96 -6.43
C SER A 94 9.17 -4.96 -5.32
N ILE A 95 10.35 -5.09 -4.72
CA ILE A 95 10.78 -4.13 -3.68
C ILE A 95 10.86 -2.71 -4.27
N GLY A 96 11.34 -2.55 -5.51
CA GLY A 96 11.39 -1.27 -6.20
C GLY A 96 10.00 -0.65 -6.41
N ASP A 97 9.02 -1.46 -6.83
CA ASP A 97 7.65 -0.95 -7.04
C ASP A 97 6.93 -0.63 -5.74
N ARG A 98 7.27 -1.28 -4.62
CA ARG A 98 6.79 -0.89 -3.28
C ARG A 98 7.30 0.51 -2.91
N PHE A 99 8.59 0.77 -3.10
CA PHE A 99 9.17 2.10 -2.89
C PHE A 99 8.52 3.13 -3.81
N THR A 100 8.44 2.85 -5.11
CA THR A 100 7.80 3.72 -6.12
C THR A 100 6.38 4.09 -5.69
N SER A 101 5.56 3.09 -5.36
CA SER A 101 4.17 3.29 -4.92
C SER A 101 4.07 4.16 -3.66
N LYS A 102 4.95 3.94 -2.68
CA LYS A 102 4.93 4.67 -1.41
C LYS A 102 5.42 6.10 -1.56
N LEU A 103 6.42 6.34 -2.40
CA LEU A 103 6.88 7.69 -2.74
C LEU A 103 5.77 8.51 -3.39
N MET A 104 5.09 7.93 -4.38
CA MET A 104 3.97 8.59 -5.09
C MET A 104 2.78 8.84 -4.15
N ALA A 105 2.37 7.83 -3.37
CA ALA A 105 1.29 8.00 -2.41
C ALA A 105 1.63 9.10 -1.38
N ASN A 106 2.86 9.13 -0.86
CA ASN A 106 3.29 10.21 0.02
C ASN A 106 3.23 11.57 -0.69
N ALA A 107 3.70 11.67 -1.93
CA ALA A 107 3.65 12.91 -2.69
C ALA A 107 2.22 13.47 -2.84
N ASP A 108 1.25 12.60 -3.11
CA ASP A 108 -0.15 12.97 -3.29
C ASP A 108 -0.81 13.49 -2.01
N ARG A 109 -0.48 12.92 -0.84
CA ARG A 109 -1.27 13.13 0.40
C ARG A 109 -0.48 13.38 1.68
N TRP A 110 0.82 13.71 1.63
CA TRP A 110 1.64 13.90 2.84
C TRP A 110 1.09 14.96 3.81
N ASN A 111 0.44 16.01 3.30
CA ASN A 111 -0.11 17.09 4.12
C ASN A 111 -1.54 16.80 4.61
N ASP A 112 -2.14 15.67 4.19
CA ASP A 112 -3.46 15.26 4.65
C ASP A 112 -3.35 14.51 5.99
N SER A 113 -3.70 15.20 7.08
CA SER A 113 -3.67 14.62 8.42
C SER A 113 -4.60 13.41 8.60
N SER A 114 -5.61 13.24 7.76
CA SER A 114 -6.53 12.09 7.80
C SER A 114 -5.86 10.77 7.42
N THR A 115 -4.65 10.83 6.84
CA THR A 115 -3.84 9.68 6.43
C THR A 115 -2.86 9.23 7.51
N GLN A 116 -2.76 9.98 8.62
CA GLN A 116 -1.86 9.69 9.75
C GLN A 116 -0.39 9.47 9.35
N SER A 117 0.10 10.14 8.30
CA SER A 117 1.46 9.91 7.76
C SER A 117 1.76 8.44 7.44
N ARG A 118 0.74 7.62 7.15
CA ARG A 118 0.91 6.17 6.98
C ARG A 118 1.91 5.82 5.88
N ASP A 119 1.90 6.56 4.76
CA ASP A 119 2.84 6.28 3.67
C ASP A 119 4.29 6.62 4.04
N LEU A 120 4.51 7.72 4.77
CA LEU A 120 5.83 8.06 5.29
C LEU A 120 6.33 7.01 6.29
N ILE A 121 5.47 6.55 7.20
CA ILE A 121 5.80 5.51 8.19
C ILE A 121 6.10 4.18 7.50
N ASP A 122 5.28 3.77 6.52
CA ASP A 122 5.50 2.56 5.74
C ASP A 122 6.78 2.65 4.92
N LEU A 123 7.08 3.82 4.34
CA LEU A 123 8.32 4.07 3.60
C LEU A 123 9.55 3.98 4.51
N ALA A 124 9.47 4.53 5.73
CA ALA A 124 10.52 4.43 6.74
C ALA A 124 10.77 2.98 7.15
N MET A 125 9.70 2.21 7.40
CA MET A 125 9.81 0.78 7.70
C MET A 125 10.36 -0.02 6.53
N LEU A 126 9.97 0.31 5.29
CA LEU A 126 10.51 -0.33 4.09
C LEU A 126 12.01 -0.02 3.95
N ARG A 127 12.42 1.22 4.22
CA ARG A 127 13.81 1.67 4.19
C ARG A 127 14.71 1.02 5.23
N VAL A 128 14.18 0.71 6.41
CA VAL A 128 14.92 -0.05 7.44
C VAL A 128 15.28 -1.45 6.94
N ASN A 129 14.41 -2.07 6.15
CA ASN A 129 14.61 -3.44 5.69
C ASN A 129 15.36 -3.54 4.35
N HIS A 130 15.29 -2.48 3.53
CA HIS A 130 15.87 -2.45 2.20
C HIS A 130 16.40 -1.06 1.88
N GLU A 131 17.57 -0.97 1.25
CA GLU A 131 18.00 0.28 0.61
C GLU A 131 17.05 0.65 -0.53
N ILE A 132 16.86 1.94 -0.75
CA ILE A 132 16.00 2.41 -1.85
C ILE A 132 16.76 2.23 -3.16
N PRO A 133 16.24 1.45 -4.12
CA PRO A 133 16.84 1.37 -5.44
C PRO A 133 16.74 2.75 -6.12
N PRO A 134 17.83 3.31 -6.68
CA PRO A 134 17.77 4.60 -7.37
C PRO A 134 16.72 4.65 -8.50
N GLN A 135 16.53 3.51 -9.17
CA GLN A 135 15.51 3.32 -10.21
C GLN A 135 14.08 3.44 -9.69
N ALA A 136 13.80 3.13 -8.42
CA ALA A 136 12.47 3.30 -7.83
C ALA A 136 12.12 4.79 -7.66
N ILE A 137 13.12 5.60 -7.30
CA ILE A 137 12.96 7.06 -7.22
C ILE A 137 12.79 7.63 -8.63
N ALA A 138 13.64 7.24 -9.57
CA ALA A 138 13.53 7.68 -10.96
C ALA A 138 12.17 7.34 -11.57
N LYS A 139 11.70 6.09 -11.39
CA LYS A 139 10.39 5.63 -11.85
C LYS A 139 9.23 6.44 -11.25
N ALA A 140 9.31 6.84 -9.98
CA ALA A 140 8.29 7.68 -9.35
C ALA A 140 8.31 9.14 -9.90
N GLU A 141 9.52 9.68 -10.12
CA GLU A 141 9.74 11.04 -10.65
C GLU A 141 9.32 11.20 -12.12
N GLU A 142 9.18 10.10 -12.89
CA GLU A 142 8.61 10.15 -14.24
C GLU A 142 7.15 10.63 -14.26
N THR A 143 6.41 10.38 -13.18
CA THR A 143 4.97 10.70 -13.10
C THR A 143 4.69 11.89 -12.17
N TYR A 144 5.39 11.99 -11.03
CA TYR A 144 5.16 13.05 -10.03
C TYR A 144 6.47 13.52 -9.39
N GLU A 145 6.57 14.80 -9.03
CA GLU A 145 7.64 15.28 -8.14
C GLU A 145 7.46 14.64 -6.75
N VAL A 146 8.30 13.66 -6.37
CA VAL A 146 8.15 12.91 -5.11
C VAL A 146 9.17 13.28 -4.05
N LYS A 147 10.39 13.70 -4.45
CA LYS A 147 11.48 14.06 -3.53
C LYS A 147 11.11 15.24 -2.61
N LYS A 148 10.62 16.33 -3.21
CA LYS A 148 10.31 17.55 -2.45
C LYS A 148 9.14 17.37 -1.49
N PRO A 149 8.01 16.73 -1.86
CA PRO A 149 6.98 16.33 -0.89
C PRO A 149 7.49 15.43 0.22
N LEU A 150 8.37 14.47 -0.09
CA LEU A 150 8.96 13.59 0.93
C LEU A 150 9.76 14.37 1.97
N LEU A 151 10.65 15.27 1.55
CA LEU A 151 11.43 16.10 2.48
C LEU A 151 10.53 16.98 3.37
N LYS A 152 9.44 17.51 2.82
CA LYS A 152 8.44 18.25 3.61
C LYS A 152 7.71 17.35 4.62
N ALA A 153 7.36 16.13 4.22
CA ALA A 153 6.72 15.15 5.08
C ALA A 153 7.62 14.77 6.26
N ILE A 154 8.89 14.45 5.97
CA ILE A 154 9.94 14.14 6.96
C ILE A 154 10.08 15.31 7.94
N LYS A 155 10.30 16.53 7.44
CA LYS A 155 10.46 17.72 8.28
C LYS A 155 9.25 17.92 9.19
N ASN A 156 8.03 17.86 8.64
CA ASN A 156 6.80 18.00 9.41
C ASN A 156 6.67 16.92 10.50
N PHE A 157 7.05 15.68 10.20
CA PHE A 157 6.97 14.56 11.14
C PHE A 157 8.02 14.63 12.26
N ILE A 158 9.21 15.15 11.97
CA ILE A 158 10.28 15.38 12.96
C ILE A 158 9.91 16.56 13.87
N GLU A 159 9.55 17.71 13.30
CA GLU A 159 9.33 18.97 14.03
C GLU A 159 8.05 18.95 14.87
N LYS A 160 7.00 18.20 14.46
CA LYS A 160 5.71 18.18 15.16
C LYS A 160 5.53 16.90 15.96
N GLU A 161 6.11 16.87 17.15
CA GLU A 161 6.04 15.72 18.06
C GLU A 161 4.60 15.31 18.42
N GLU A 162 3.72 16.26 18.74
CA GLU A 162 2.33 15.95 19.07
C GLU A 162 1.59 15.27 17.90
N TYR A 163 1.83 15.75 16.67
CA TYR A 163 1.27 15.15 15.46
C TYR A 163 1.80 13.73 15.23
N ARG A 164 3.11 13.53 15.37
CA ARG A 164 3.75 12.22 15.26
C ARG A 164 3.19 11.23 16.28
N ASN A 165 3.07 11.63 17.54
CA ASN A 165 2.54 10.80 18.62
C ASN A 165 1.07 10.42 18.34
N LYS A 166 0.26 11.37 17.85
CA LYS A 166 -1.11 11.10 17.39
C LYS A 166 -1.15 10.09 16.24
N CYS A 167 -0.25 10.18 15.27
CA CYS A 167 -0.15 9.21 14.18
C CYS A 167 0.14 7.81 14.71
N PHE A 168 1.11 7.66 15.60
CA PHE A 168 1.44 6.37 16.21
C PHE A 168 0.27 5.78 17.00
N GLN A 169 -0.45 6.60 17.77
CA GLN A 169 -1.62 6.16 18.50
C GLN A 169 -2.75 5.71 17.57
N GLN A 170 -3.11 6.51 16.56
CA GLN A 170 -4.21 6.20 15.65
C GLN A 170 -3.93 4.98 14.75
N LEU A 171 -2.66 4.73 14.44
CA LEU A 171 -2.23 3.56 13.68
C LEU A 171 -1.94 2.34 14.57
N ASN A 172 -2.14 2.44 15.89
CA ASN A 172 -1.82 1.40 16.87
C ASN A 172 -0.38 0.89 16.76
N VAL A 173 0.57 1.81 16.51
CA VAL A 173 1.99 1.47 16.37
C VAL A 173 2.56 1.07 17.73
N PRO A 174 3.05 -0.18 17.88
CA PRO A 174 3.65 -0.64 19.12
C PRO A 174 4.88 0.19 19.50
N GLU A 175 5.10 0.39 20.80
CA GLU A 175 6.18 1.23 21.31
C GLU A 175 7.57 0.76 20.82
N ASP A 176 7.78 -0.57 20.75
CA ASP A 176 9.03 -1.16 20.25
C ASP A 176 9.29 -0.84 18.77
N LYS A 177 8.23 -0.59 17.98
CA LYS A 177 8.34 -0.21 16.57
C LYS A 177 8.60 1.26 16.35
N ARG A 178 8.22 2.14 17.29
CA ARG A 178 8.40 3.60 17.12
C ARG A 178 9.86 3.99 16.94
N LYS A 179 10.77 3.39 17.70
CA LYS A 179 12.22 3.63 17.55
C LYS A 179 12.74 3.17 16.18
N ILE A 180 12.25 2.03 15.70
CA ILE A 180 12.62 1.49 14.38
C ILE A 180 12.13 2.42 13.27
N ILE A 181 10.89 2.91 13.38
CA ILE A 181 10.32 3.87 12.43
C ILE A 181 11.15 5.15 12.41
N MET A 182 11.51 5.71 13.58
CA MET A 182 12.32 6.92 13.64
C MET A 182 13.71 6.72 12.99
N ASN A 183 14.36 5.58 13.22
CA ASN A 183 15.59 5.24 12.50
C ASN A 183 15.38 5.18 10.97
N GLY A 184 14.24 4.66 10.51
CA GLY A 184 13.87 4.71 9.10
C GLY A 184 13.67 6.13 8.57
N ILE A 185 13.10 7.04 9.36
CA ILE A 185 12.96 8.47 9.01
C ILE A 185 14.34 9.13 8.91
N ASP A 186 15.26 8.81 9.81
CA ASP A 186 16.63 9.33 9.78
C ASP A 186 17.37 8.85 8.53
N LEU A 187 17.25 7.55 8.19
CA LEU A 187 17.81 6.98 6.96
C LEU A 187 17.24 7.69 5.70
N LEU A 188 15.92 7.86 5.63
CA LEU A 188 15.29 8.60 4.53
C LEU A 188 15.76 10.06 4.45
N THR A 189 16.05 10.69 5.58
CA THR A 189 16.59 12.05 5.59
C THR A 189 17.97 12.08 4.92
N VAL A 190 18.82 11.09 5.20
CA VAL A 190 20.15 10.98 4.59
C VAL A 190 20.06 10.64 3.10
N ASP A 191 19.16 9.73 2.69
CA ASP A 191 19.07 9.32 1.29
C ASP A 191 18.57 10.44 0.34
N PHE A 192 17.87 11.45 0.87
CA PHE A 192 17.22 12.51 0.09
C PHE A 192 17.76 13.93 0.37
N GLN A 193 18.81 14.06 1.18
CA GLN A 193 19.60 15.30 1.33
C GLN A 193 20.55 15.51 0.15
#